data_AF-A0A7S0Q220-F1
#
_entry.id   AF-A0A7S0Q220-F1
#
_cell.length_a   1.000
_cell.length_b   1.000
_cell.length_c   1.000
_cell.angle_alpha   90.00
_cell.angle_beta   90.00
_cell.angle_gamma   90.00
#
_symmetry.space_group_name_H-M   'P 1'
#
loop_
_entity.id
_entity.type
_entity.pdbx_description
1 polymer ?
#
loop_
_entity_poly.entity_id
_entity_poly.type
_entity_poly.pdbx_seq_one_letter_code
_entity_poly.pdbx_strand_id
1 'polypeptide(L)'
;EKRAAAQRRRLSVSPEHVGDITKGVEVKQTEKERHEHGKAGHDWPYASLSKKGYVPYNLNKVNQDREVIAVGIDGDENISLFGVMDGHGEFGHEVSQFVKEQLPLHLKKQGAAALRADPHKHILKATK
;
A
#
# COMPACT_ATOMS: atom_id res chain seq x y z
N GLU A 1 -3.17 -27.08 -24.63
CA GLU A 1 -2.27 -27.20 -23.46
C GLU A 1 -2.67 -26.19 -22.38
N LYS A 2 -3.16 -26.65 -21.23
CA LYS A 2 -3.46 -25.76 -20.08
C LYS A 2 -2.22 -25.73 -19.18
N ARG A 3 -1.39 -24.69 -19.33
CA ARG A 3 -0.29 -24.42 -18.38
C ARG A 3 -0.89 -24.04 -17.04
N ALA A 4 -0.84 -24.97 -16.09
CA ALA A 4 -1.07 -24.69 -14.68
C ALA A 4 0.02 -23.71 -14.20
N ALA A 5 -0.30 -22.43 -14.14
CA ALA A 5 0.49 -21.44 -13.43
C ALA A 5 0.36 -21.76 -11.93
N ALA A 6 1.18 -22.71 -11.47
CA ALA A 6 1.41 -22.97 -10.06
C ALA A 6 2.06 -21.73 -9.45
N GLN A 7 1.19 -20.79 -9.08
CA GLN A 7 1.51 -19.56 -8.38
C GLN A 7 2.26 -19.96 -7.10
N ARG A 8 3.56 -19.69 -7.05
CA ARG A 8 4.38 -19.84 -5.86
C ARG A 8 3.86 -18.84 -4.82
N ARG A 9 2.86 -19.27 -4.05
CA ARG A 9 2.18 -18.47 -3.02
C ARG A 9 3.13 -18.38 -1.83
N ARG A 10 3.75 -17.21 -1.64
CA ARG A 10 4.59 -16.95 -0.47
C ARG A 10 3.70 -17.04 0.77
N LEU A 11 3.85 -18.12 1.52
CA LEU A 11 3.18 -18.35 2.79
C LEU A 11 3.86 -17.40 3.81
N SER A 12 3.14 -16.41 4.34
CA SER A 12 3.59 -15.73 5.56
C SER A 12 3.20 -16.64 6.72
N VAL A 13 4.18 -17.38 7.23
CA VAL A 13 4.01 -18.27 8.38
C VAL A 13 4.61 -17.55 9.58
N SER A 14 3.78 -17.23 10.56
CA SER A 14 4.25 -17.06 11.95
C SER A 14 4.12 -18.44 12.63
N PRO A 15 5.07 -18.89 13.45
CA PRO A 15 5.33 -20.32 13.62
C PRO A 15 4.34 -21.10 14.51
N GLU A 16 3.29 -20.47 15.03
CA GLU A 16 2.69 -20.99 16.26
C GLU A 16 1.55 -21.99 16.06
N HIS A 17 0.92 -22.09 14.88
CA HIS A 17 -0.10 -23.11 14.63
C HIS A 17 -0.17 -23.53 13.14
N VAL A 18 0.44 -24.66 12.80
CA VAL A 18 0.23 -25.35 11.52
C VAL A 18 -0.87 -26.39 11.72
N GLY A 19 -2.14 -25.99 11.53
CA GLY A 19 -3.30 -26.87 11.72
C GLY A 19 -3.93 -27.29 10.39
N ASP A 20 -3.76 -28.55 10.01
CA ASP A 20 -4.52 -29.38 9.06
C ASP A 20 -5.36 -28.72 7.91
N ILE A 21 -5.00 -29.05 6.66
CA ILE A 21 -5.52 -28.40 5.43
C ILE A 21 -6.70 -29.15 4.78
N THR A 22 -7.38 -30.05 5.49
CA THR A 22 -8.49 -30.82 4.91
C THR A 22 -9.83 -30.43 5.52
N LYS A 23 -10.52 -29.48 4.90
CA LYS A 23 -11.97 -29.51 4.66
C LYS A 23 -12.38 -28.33 3.77
N GLY A 24 -13.15 -28.62 2.72
CA GLY A 24 -13.49 -27.72 1.63
C GLY A 24 -14.19 -26.44 2.07
N VAL A 25 -13.46 -25.34 2.05
CA VAL A 25 -13.99 -24.00 2.28
C VAL A 25 -14.16 -23.31 0.94
N GLU A 26 -15.41 -22.93 0.63
CA GLU A 26 -15.73 -22.13 -0.55
C GLU A 26 -14.96 -20.81 -0.53
N VAL A 27 -14.22 -20.56 -1.63
CA VAL A 27 -13.41 -19.34 -1.80
C VAL A 27 -14.34 -18.16 -2.07
N LYS A 28 -14.71 -17.42 -1.03
CA LYS A 28 -15.30 -16.09 -1.21
C LYS A 28 -14.24 -15.15 -1.81
N GLN A 29 -14.66 -14.41 -2.83
CA GLN A 29 -13.79 -13.54 -3.63
C GLN A 29 -13.05 -12.54 -2.73
N THR A 30 -11.71 -12.56 -2.78
CA THR A 30 -10.85 -11.59 -2.09
C THR A 30 -11.18 -10.16 -2.51
N GLU A 31 -11.42 -9.29 -1.54
CA GLU A 31 -11.49 -7.84 -1.72
C GLU A 31 -10.28 -7.36 -2.53
N LYS A 32 -10.55 -6.88 -3.75
CA LYS A 32 -9.56 -6.21 -4.60
C LYS A 32 -9.79 -4.72 -4.44
N GLU A 33 -8.91 -4.07 -3.68
CA GLU A 33 -8.83 -2.62 -3.67
C GLU A 33 -8.09 -2.19 -4.95
N ARG A 34 -8.85 -1.78 -5.96
CA ARG A 34 -8.33 -1.08 -7.15
C ARG A 34 -8.47 0.41 -6.89
N HIS A 35 -7.36 1.11 -6.71
CA HIS A 35 -7.36 2.55 -6.58
C HIS A 35 -6.84 3.23 -7.86
N GLU A 36 -7.51 4.33 -8.17
CA GLU A 36 -7.64 5.14 -9.39
C GLU A 36 -6.45 5.26 -10.37
N HIS A 37 -6.79 5.52 -11.63
CA HIS A 37 -5.93 6.19 -12.60
C HIS A 37 -6.07 7.70 -12.38
N GLY A 38 -5.24 8.29 -11.52
CA GLY A 38 -5.22 9.75 -11.43
C GLY A 38 -4.36 10.35 -12.53
N LYS A 39 -4.78 11.49 -13.08
CA LYS A 39 -3.89 12.31 -13.92
C LYS A 39 -3.00 13.13 -12.99
N ALA A 40 -1.70 12.83 -13.02
CA ALA A 40 -0.70 13.71 -12.46
C ALA A 40 -0.71 15.07 -13.19
N GLY A 41 -0.20 16.15 -12.58
CA GLY A 41 -0.05 17.49 -13.20
C GLY A 41 0.85 17.51 -14.45
N HIS A 42 1.37 16.35 -14.84
CA HIS A 42 1.91 16.03 -16.15
C HIS A 42 1.37 14.66 -16.55
N ASP A 43 1.20 14.42 -17.86
CA ASP A 43 0.54 13.25 -18.49
C ASP A 43 1.12 11.84 -18.18
N TRP A 44 1.75 11.60 -17.03
CA TRP A 44 2.21 10.28 -16.63
C TRP A 44 1.07 9.47 -16.02
N PRO A 45 0.58 8.41 -16.70
CA PRO A 45 -0.36 7.49 -16.10
C PRO A 45 0.33 6.70 -14.99
N TYR A 46 -0.36 6.53 -13.87
CA TYR A 46 0.03 5.61 -12.81
C TYR A 46 -1.12 4.66 -12.48
N ALA A 47 -0.77 3.54 -11.88
CA ALA A 47 -1.72 2.55 -11.39
C ALA A 47 -1.19 1.91 -10.12
N SER A 48 -2.10 1.51 -9.23
CA SER A 48 -1.79 0.78 -8.01
C SER A 48 -2.73 -0.40 -7.84
N LEU A 49 -2.21 -1.49 -7.26
CA LEU A 49 -3.00 -2.65 -6.90
C LEU A 49 -2.41 -3.26 -5.63
N SER A 50 -3.24 -3.33 -4.60
CA SER A 50 -2.91 -4.05 -3.37
C SER A 50 -3.80 -5.29 -3.24
N LYS A 51 -3.23 -6.40 -2.79
CA LYS A 51 -3.95 -7.67 -2.64
C LYS A 51 -3.48 -8.40 -1.39
N LYS A 52 -4.43 -8.69 -0.50
CA LYS A 52 -4.17 -9.56 0.65
C LYS A 52 -3.70 -10.95 0.24
N GLY A 53 -2.72 -11.46 0.99
CA GLY A 53 -2.30 -12.86 0.90
C GLY A 53 -3.42 -13.82 1.29
N TYR A 54 -3.34 -15.06 0.81
CA TYR A 54 -4.27 -16.13 1.20
C TYR A 54 -3.86 -16.71 2.56
N VAL A 55 -4.75 -16.62 3.55
CA VAL A 55 -4.58 -17.25 4.86
C VAL A 55 -5.72 -18.25 5.05
N PRO A 56 -5.45 -19.58 4.94
CA PRO A 56 -6.49 -20.61 4.97
C PRO A 56 -7.38 -20.54 6.22
N TYR A 57 -6.80 -20.17 7.35
CA TYR A 57 -7.44 -20.19 8.67
C TYR A 57 -8.04 -18.83 9.08
N ASN A 58 -7.85 -17.78 8.27
CA ASN A 58 -8.38 -16.45 8.54
C ASN A 58 -8.82 -15.76 7.25
N LEU A 59 -10.03 -16.10 6.80
CA LEU A 59 -10.66 -15.50 5.62
C LEU A 59 -10.92 -13.99 5.80
N ASN A 60 -11.08 -13.55 7.05
CA ASN A 60 -11.35 -12.17 7.43
C ASN A 60 -10.07 -11.34 7.58
N LYS A 61 -8.89 -11.89 7.25
CA LYS A 61 -7.65 -11.11 7.28
C LYS A 61 -7.82 -9.87 6.41
N VAL A 62 -7.61 -8.71 7.02
CA VAL A 62 -7.64 -7.41 6.35
C VAL A 62 -6.32 -7.21 5.61
N ASN A 63 -6.39 -6.58 4.44
CA ASN A 63 -5.19 -6.14 3.74
C ASN A 63 -4.58 -4.95 4.50
N GLN A 64 -3.34 -5.08 4.96
CA GLN A 64 -2.69 -4.03 5.76
C GLN A 64 -1.80 -3.11 4.92
N ASP A 65 -1.58 -3.47 3.64
CA ASP A 65 -0.81 -2.67 2.69
C ASP A 65 -1.63 -1.47 2.21
N ARG A 66 -0.99 -0.30 2.11
CA ARG A 66 -1.57 0.92 1.54
C ARG A 66 -0.60 1.61 0.61
N GLU A 67 -1.09 2.07 -0.54
CA GLU A 67 -0.34 2.94 -1.44
C GLU A 67 -0.50 4.42 -1.06
N VAL A 68 0.58 5.20 -1.18
CA VAL A 68 0.56 6.65 -1.05
C VAL A 68 0.84 7.24 -2.42
N ILE A 69 -0.13 7.99 -2.93
CA ILE A 69 -0.01 8.67 -4.21
C ILE A 69 -0.51 10.09 -4.00
N ALA A 70 0.40 11.06 -4.11
CA ALA A 70 0.07 12.46 -4.05
C ALA A 70 0.83 13.20 -5.15
N VAL A 71 0.10 13.77 -6.09
CA VAL A 71 0.68 14.56 -7.18
C VAL A 71 0.35 16.03 -6.98
N GLY A 72 1.25 16.92 -7.39
CA GLY A 72 1.00 18.35 -7.25
C GLY A 72 1.14 18.81 -5.81
N ILE A 73 2.13 18.28 -5.07
CA ILE A 73 2.30 18.62 -3.66
C ILE A 73 2.52 20.12 -3.55
N ASP A 74 1.73 20.76 -2.68
CA ASP A 74 1.75 22.21 -2.48
C ASP A 74 1.51 23.02 -3.77
N GLY A 75 0.78 22.45 -4.72
CA GLY A 75 0.44 23.11 -5.99
C GLY A 75 1.55 23.07 -7.05
N ASP A 76 2.71 22.47 -6.75
CA ASP A 76 3.77 22.26 -7.76
C ASP A 76 3.59 20.91 -8.46
N GLU A 77 3.14 20.94 -9.71
CA GLU A 77 2.91 19.78 -10.57
C GLU A 77 4.18 18.93 -10.79
N ASN A 78 5.36 19.50 -10.56
CA ASN A 78 6.64 18.79 -10.66
C ASN A 78 6.98 17.99 -9.39
N ILE A 79 6.19 18.10 -8.33
CA ILE A 79 6.41 17.39 -7.07
C ILE A 79 5.33 16.34 -6.91
N SER A 80 5.74 15.09 -7.01
CA SER A 80 4.89 13.91 -6.79
C SER A 80 5.52 12.98 -5.75
N LEU A 81 4.68 12.41 -4.90
CA LEU A 81 5.02 11.38 -3.93
C LEU A 81 4.33 10.09 -4.33
N PHE A 82 5.14 9.03 -4.45
CA PHE A 82 4.69 7.66 -4.59
C PHE A 82 5.34 6.82 -3.49
N GLY A 83 4.55 5.99 -2.80
CA GLY A 83 5.04 5.13 -1.74
C GLY A 83 4.13 3.93 -1.51
N VAL A 84 4.67 2.89 -0.87
CA VAL A 84 3.92 1.72 -0.42
C VAL A 84 4.19 1.54 1.07
N MET A 85 3.12 1.37 1.83
CA MET A 85 3.15 1.21 3.29
C MET A 85 2.77 -0.23 3.61
N ASP A 86 3.71 -0.98 4.17
CA ASP A 86 3.49 -2.33 4.69
C ASP A 86 3.01 -2.21 6.14
N GLY A 87 1.69 -2.24 6.33
CA GLY A 87 1.09 -2.19 7.66
C GLY A 87 1.29 -3.51 8.39
N HIS A 88 1.65 -3.45 9.67
CA HIS A 88 1.89 -4.65 10.49
C HIS A 88 1.23 -4.56 11.86
N GLY A 89 0.93 -5.71 12.46
CA GLY A 89 0.32 -5.84 13.78
C GLY A 89 -1.22 -5.77 13.74
N GLU A 90 -1.84 -5.70 14.91
CA GLU A 90 -3.31 -5.70 15.04
C GLU A 90 -3.96 -4.54 14.28
N PHE A 91 -3.40 -3.33 14.43
CA PHE A 91 -3.87 -2.10 13.80
C PHE A 91 -3.05 -1.69 12.57
N GLY A 92 -2.32 -2.64 11.95
CA GLY A 92 -1.41 -2.33 10.85
C GLY A 92 -2.06 -1.59 9.68
N HIS A 93 -3.29 -1.96 9.35
CA HIS A 93 -4.12 -1.31 8.32
C HIS A 93 -4.54 0.13 8.67
N GLU A 94 -4.75 0.44 9.96
CA GLU A 94 -5.08 1.80 10.41
C GLU A 94 -3.84 2.69 10.39
N VAL A 95 -2.68 2.15 10.82
CA VAL A 95 -1.41 2.88 10.79
C VAL A 95 -0.99 3.17 9.35
N SER A 96 -1.06 2.20 8.45
CA SER A 96 -0.72 2.42 7.04
C SER A 96 -1.69 3.40 6.35
N GLN A 97 -2.98 3.37 6.73
CA GLN A 97 -3.98 4.36 6.28
C GLN A 97 -3.65 5.76 6.80
N PHE A 98 -3.31 5.89 8.08
CA PHE A 98 -2.91 7.17 8.68
C PHE A 98 -1.68 7.74 7.97
N VAL A 99 -0.65 6.94 7.70
CA VAL A 99 0.54 7.38 6.98
C VAL A 99 0.19 7.83 5.55
N LYS A 100 -0.68 7.09 4.85
CA LYS A 100 -1.19 7.46 3.51
C LYS A 100 -1.82 8.85 3.50
N GLU A 101 -2.60 9.19 4.52
CA GLU A 101 -3.29 10.47 4.60
C GLU A 101 -2.39 11.60 5.10
N GLN A 102 -1.55 11.34 6.10
CA GLN A 102 -0.80 12.40 6.79
C GLN A 102 0.54 12.75 6.15
N LEU A 103 1.24 11.78 5.55
CA LEU A 103 2.56 12.03 4.96
C LEU A 103 2.53 13.12 3.87
N PRO A 104 1.58 13.11 2.90
CA PRO A 104 1.46 14.20 1.94
C PRO A 104 1.18 15.56 2.58
N LEU A 105 0.37 15.59 3.65
CA LEU A 105 0.03 16.82 4.38
C LEU A 105 1.25 17.40 5.12
N HIS A 106 2.07 16.55 5.74
CA HIS A 106 3.31 16.98 6.40
C HIS A 106 4.35 17.49 5.40
N LEU A 107 4.43 16.91 4.21
CA LEU A 107 5.29 17.42 3.14
C LEU A 107 4.76 18.76 2.62
N LYS A 108 3.45 18.88 2.37
CA LYS A 108 2.81 20.13 1.93
C LYS A 108 3.09 21.28 2.90
N LYS A 109 3.00 21.05 4.22
CA LYS A 109 3.30 22.06 5.25
C LYS A 109 4.73 22.60 5.20
N GLN A 110 5.67 21.87 4.58
CA GLN A 110 7.06 22.30 4.46
C GLN A 110 7.31 23.22 3.26
N GLY A 111 6.36 23.29 2.31
CA GLY A 111 6.40 24.16 1.14
C GLY A 111 7.14 23.56 -0.06
N ALA A 112 6.62 23.80 -1.27
CA ALA A 112 7.16 23.28 -2.54
C ALA A 112 8.64 23.64 -2.75
N ALA A 113 9.03 24.89 -2.49
CA ALA A 113 10.40 25.35 -2.69
C ALA A 113 11.41 24.58 -1.82
N ALA A 114 11.05 24.29 -0.57
CA ALA A 114 11.91 23.58 0.36
C ALA A 114 12.01 22.09 0.00
N LEU A 115 10.89 21.48 -0.38
CA LEU A 115 10.84 20.11 -0.90
C LEU A 115 11.71 19.94 -2.14
N ARG A 116 11.68 20.90 -3.07
CA ARG A 116 12.48 20.87 -4.30
C ARG A 116 13.97 21.02 -4.04
N ALA A 117 14.35 21.80 -3.05
CA ALA A 117 15.75 22.05 -2.71
C ALA A 117 16.43 20.83 -2.07
N ASP A 118 15.74 20.12 -1.16
CA ASP A 118 16.27 18.93 -0.49
C ASP A 118 15.15 17.95 -0.10
N PRO A 119 14.68 17.10 -1.02
CA PRO A 119 13.59 16.17 -0.76
C PRO A 119 13.90 15.21 0.40
N HIS A 120 15.14 14.73 0.50
CA HIS A 120 15.54 13.73 1.50
C HIS A 120 15.39 14.26 2.93
N LYS A 121 15.91 15.46 3.19
CA LYS A 121 15.79 16.10 4.51
C LYS A 121 14.34 16.34 4.91
N HIS A 122 13.51 16.77 3.96
CA HIS A 122 12.11 17.10 4.24
C HIS A 122 11.22 15.86 4.39
N ILE A 123 11.55 14.76 3.71
CA ILE A 123 10.94 13.45 3.98
C ILE A 123 11.27 12.98 5.40
N LEU A 124 12.55 13.00 5.80
CA LEU A 124 12.96 12.61 7.15
C LEU A 124 12.31 13.49 8.24
N LYS A 125 12.06 14.76 7.93
CA LYS A 125 11.36 15.68 8.83
C LYS A 125 9.86 15.40 8.88
N ALA A 126 9.24 14.97 7.77
CA ALA A 126 7.82 14.64 7.70
C ALA A 126 7.46 13.34 8.45
N THR A 127 8.44 12.46 8.64
CA THR A 127 8.28 11.14 9.27
C THR A 127 8.64 11.12 10.76
N LYS A 128 9.10 12.24 11.32
CA LYS A 128 9.42 12.41 12.75
C LYS A 128 8.27 13.06 13.48
#